data_AF-A0A6N9V2Z7-F1
#
_entry.id   AF-A0A6N9V2Z7-F1
#
_cell.length_a   1.000
_cell.length_b   1.000
_cell.length_c   1.000
_cell.angle_alpha   90.00
_cell.angle_beta   90.00
_cell.angle_gamma   90.00
#
_symmetry.space_group_name_H-M   'P 1'
#
loop_
_entity.id
_entity.type
_entity.pdbx_description
1 polymer ?
#
loop_
_entity_poly.entity_id
_entity_poly.type
_entity_poly.pdbx_seq_one_letter_code
_entity_poly.pdbx_strand_id
1 'polypeptide(L)'
;LAVASIGIYGIVLAGWSSGSTYPLLGSLRSCAQMISYEIAMGAAFASVFLYSGSMSTSTIVESQADRWYIVLLPVSFLIYIVTMVGEVNRAPFDMPESEGDL
;
A
#
# COMPACT_ATOMS: atom_id res chain seq x y z
N LEU A 1 4.12 4.57 4.45
CA LEU A 1 4.36 3.46 5.40
C LEU A 1 3.94 3.88 6.81
N ALA A 2 4.72 4.61 7.60
CA ALA A 2 4.35 4.91 9.00
C ALA A 2 2.98 5.61 9.21
N VAL A 3 2.53 6.46 8.28
CA VAL A 3 1.19 7.09 8.34
C VAL A 3 0.11 6.19 7.75
N ALA A 4 0.45 5.36 6.75
CA ALA A 4 -0.46 4.41 6.14
C ALA A 4 -0.87 3.30 7.12
N SER A 5 0.10 2.79 7.89
CA SER A 5 -0.15 1.79 8.93
C SER A 5 -1.09 2.27 10.04
N ILE A 6 -1.13 3.57 10.33
CA ILE A 6 -2.09 4.16 11.30
C ILE A 6 -3.53 4.03 10.80
N GLY A 7 -3.76 4.15 9.48
CA GLY A 7 -5.10 4.00 8.87
C GLY A 7 -5.70 2.61 9.08
N ILE A 8 -4.85 1.58 9.12
CA ILE A 8 -5.27 0.18 9.32
C ILE A 8 -5.88 -0.03 10.71
N TYR A 9 -5.32 0.62 11.73
CA TYR A 9 -5.89 0.58 13.09
C TYR A 9 -7.30 1.20 13.13
N GLY A 10 -7.56 2.24 12.34
CA GLY A 10 -8.88 2.85 12.22
C GLY A 10 -9.94 1.86 11.70
N ILE A 11 -9.60 1.05 10.70
CA ILE A 11 -10.51 0.07 10.10
C ILE A 11 -10.82 -1.09 11.05
N VAL A 12 -9.81 -1.56 11.79
CA VAL A 12 -10.01 -2.62 12.80
C VAL A 12 -10.90 -2.13 13.96
N LEU A 13 -10.64 -0.92 14.47
CA LEU A 13 -11.44 -0.34 15.55
C LEU A 13 -12.88 -0.04 15.12
N ALA A 14 -13.08 0.41 13.87
CA ALA A 14 -14.41 0.61 13.31
C ALA A 14 -15.22 -0.70 13.27
N GLY A 15 -14.63 -1.79 12.76
CA GLY A 15 -15.29 -3.10 12.75
C GLY A 15 -15.56 -3.67 14.15
N TRP A 16 -14.66 -3.45 15.10
CA TRP A 16 -14.85 -3.87 16.49
C TRP A 16 -15.98 -3.10 17.19
N SER A 17 -16.15 -1.82 16.87
CA SER A 17 -17.22 -0.99 17.45
C SER A 17 -18.63 -1.40 17.03
N SER A 18 -18.78 -2.15 15.93
CA SER A 18 -20.09 -2.57 15.40
C SER A 18 -20.81 -3.61 16.26
N GLY A 19 -20.13 -4.26 17.22
CA GLY A 19 -20.76 -5.21 18.16
C GLY A 19 -21.29 -6.52 17.57
N SER A 20 -21.04 -6.80 16.29
CA SER A 20 -21.45 -8.02 15.58
C SER A 20 -20.23 -8.71 14.96
N THR A 21 -20.26 -10.05 14.88
CA THR A 21 -19.15 -10.88 14.40
C THR A 21 -18.91 -10.76 12.89
N TYR A 22 -19.95 -10.53 12.08
CA TYR A 22 -19.82 -10.41 10.62
C TYR A 22 -19.05 -9.14 10.20
N PRO A 23 -19.40 -7.93 10.70
CA PRO A 23 -18.63 -6.71 10.45
C PRO A 23 -17.17 -6.80 10.93
N LEU A 24 -16.92 -7.51 12.04
CA LEU A 24 -15.57 -7.74 12.54
C LEU A 24 -14.74 -8.63 11.58
N LEU A 25 -15.34 -9.69 11.04
CA LEU A 25 -14.66 -10.56 10.07
C LEU A 25 -14.41 -9.83 8.74
N GLY A 26 -15.34 -8.99 8.30
CA GLY A 26 -15.19 -8.13 7.11
C GLY A 26 -14.06 -7.10 7.27
N SER A 27 -13.96 -6.46 8.45
CA SER A 27 -12.88 -5.51 8.73
C SER A 27 -11.51 -6.19 8.83
N LEU A 28 -11.44 -7.40 9.39
CA LEU A 28 -10.21 -8.21 9.44
C LEU A 28 -9.71 -8.61 8.05
N ARG A 29 -10.63 -9.01 7.15
CA ARG A 29 -10.28 -9.35 5.75
C ARG A 29 -9.71 -8.15 5.01
N SER A 30 -10.34 -6.99 5.17
CA SER A 30 -9.90 -5.73 4.57
C SER A 30 -8.55 -5.26 5.13
N CYS A 31 -8.35 -5.43 6.45
CA CYS A 31 -7.09 -5.19 7.12
C CYS A 31 -5.96 -6.08 6.56
N ALA A 32 -6.19 -7.38 6.45
CA ALA A 32 -5.21 -8.32 5.90
C ALA A 32 -4.81 -7.98 4.45
N GLN A 33 -5.77 -7.53 3.64
CA GLN A 33 -5.53 -7.09 2.26
C GLN A 33 -4.65 -5.85 2.22
N MET A 34 -4.98 -4.79 2.98
CA MET A 34 -4.18 -3.56 3.02
C MET A 34 -2.75 -3.80 3.51
N ILE A 35 -2.56 -4.60 4.57
CA ILE A 35 -1.22 -4.95 5.07
C ILE A 35 -0.39 -5.65 3.98
N SER A 36 -1.02 -6.54 3.22
CA SER A 36 -0.33 -7.28 2.14
C SER A 36 0.16 -6.36 1.03
N TYR A 37 -0.65 -5.36 0.64
CA TYR A 37 -0.25 -4.35 -0.33
C TYR A 37 0.79 -3.38 0.23
N GLU A 38 0.72 -3.03 1.51
CA GLU A 38 1.69 -2.15 2.16
C GLU A 38 3.10 -2.77 2.18
N ILE A 39 3.20 -4.07 2.48
CA ILE A 39 4.49 -4.79 2.47
C ILE A 39 5.08 -4.83 1.05
N ALA A 40 4.25 -5.15 0.05
CA ALA A 40 4.69 -5.20 -1.35
C ALA A 40 5.14 -3.83 -1.86
N MET A 41 4.45 -2.75 -1.48
CA MET A 41 4.84 -1.37 -1.78
C MET A 41 6.15 -0.99 -1.08
N GLY A 42 6.34 -1.39 0.18
CA GLY A 42 7.59 -1.20 0.91
C GLY A 42 8.78 -1.88 0.23
N ALA A 43 8.57 -3.10 -0.29
CA ALA A 43 9.59 -3.82 -1.07
C ALA A 43 9.95 -3.11 -2.38
N ALA A 44 8.96 -2.52 -3.07
CA ALA A 44 9.22 -1.71 -4.26
C ALA A 44 10.09 -0.48 -3.93
N PHE A 45 9.81 0.22 -2.82
CA PHE A 45 10.64 1.34 -2.38
C PHE A 45 12.06 0.95 -1.96
N ALA A 46 12.25 -0.25 -1.38
CA ALA A 46 13.57 -0.73 -0.98
C ALA A 46 14.55 -0.74 -2.16
N SER A 47 14.09 -1.14 -3.36
CA SER A 47 14.93 -1.12 -4.57
C SER A 47 15.39 0.29 -4.97
N VAL A 48 14.54 1.30 -4.77
CA VAL A 48 14.85 2.71 -5.06
C VAL A 48 15.85 3.26 -4.03
N PHE A 49 15.69 2.93 -2.75
CA PHE A 49 16.62 3.36 -1.71
C PHE A 49 18.00 2.73 -1.87
N LEU A 50 18.07 1.45 -2.24
CA LEU A 50 19.34 0.77 -2.51
C LEU A 50 20.07 1.39 -3.71
N TYR A 51 19.34 1.79 -4.75
CA TYR A 51 19.95 2.43 -5.93
C TYR A 51 20.34 3.89 -5.69
N SER A 52 19.51 4.66 -4.97
CA SER A 52 19.79 6.06 -4.66
C SER A 52 20.82 6.25 -3.53
N GLY A 53 21.08 5.22 -2.71
CA GLY A 53 22.00 5.29 -1.57
C GLY A 53 21.55 6.20 -0.43
N SER A 54 20.32 6.73 -0.47
CA SER A 54 19.76 7.67 0.49
C SER A 54 18.26 7.45 0.63
N MET A 55 17.73 7.76 1.82
CA MET A 55 16.28 7.78 2.10
C MET A 55 15.69 9.19 1.99
N SER A 56 16.51 10.21 1.70
CA SER A 56 16.02 11.59 1.50
C SER A 56 15.35 11.73 0.13
N THR A 57 14.14 12.26 0.10
CA THR A 57 13.40 12.52 -1.14
C THR A 57 14.11 13.53 -2.04
N SER A 58 14.83 14.51 -1.48
CA SER A 58 15.61 15.46 -2.29
C SER A 58 16.75 14.77 -3.04
N THR A 59 17.52 13.93 -2.34
CA THR A 59 18.63 13.17 -2.92
C THR A 59 18.16 12.16 -3.95
N ILE A 60 16.98 11.55 -3.75
CA ILE A 60 16.36 10.63 -4.72
C ILE A 60 15.95 11.35 -6.01
N VAL A 61 15.51 12.60 -5.94
CA VAL A 61 15.17 13.38 -7.14
C VAL A 61 16.44 13.86 -7.86
N GLU A 62 17.46 14.29 -7.11
CA GLU A 62 18.75 14.69 -7.67
C GLU A 62 19.47 13.53 -8.38
N SER A 63 19.39 12.32 -7.82
CA SER A 63 19.99 11.10 -8.42
C SER A 63 19.25 10.60 -9.67
N GLN A 64 18.07 11.15 -9.97
CA GLN A 64 17.32 10.89 -11.20
C GLN A 64 17.65 11.87 -12.34
N ALA A 65 18.58 12.82 -12.14
CA ALA A 65 18.92 13.84 -13.12
C ALA A 65 19.46 13.27 -14.45
N ASP A 66 20.20 12.16 -14.41
CA ASP A 66 20.80 11.54 -15.60
C ASP A 66 19.90 10.46 -16.21
N ARG A 67 19.24 9.64 -15.37
CA ARG A 67 18.31 8.58 -15.81
C ARG A 67 17.15 8.42 -14.84
N TRP A 68 15.94 8.33 -15.40
CA TRP A 68 14.74 8.12 -14.60
C TRP A 68 14.67 6.69 -14.06
N TYR A 69 14.31 6.56 -12.79
CA TYR A 69 14.16 5.25 -12.14
C TYR A 69 13.05 4.39 -12.71
N ILE A 70 12.09 4.99 -13.42
CA ILE A 70 11.05 4.25 -14.15
C ILE A 70 11.65 3.35 -15.23
N VAL A 71 12.69 3.83 -15.93
CA VAL A 71 13.35 3.07 -16.99
C VAL A 71 14.34 2.06 -16.41
N LEU A 72 14.96 2.39 -15.28
CA LEU A 72 16.01 1.59 -14.66
C LEU A 72 15.46 0.46 -13.78
N LEU A 73 14.30 0.67 -13.15
CA LEU A 73 13.62 -0.25 -12.25
C LEU A 73 12.15 -0.47 -12.69
N PRO A 74 11.91 -0.97 -13.91
CA PRO A 74 10.55 -1.11 -14.44
C PRO A 74 9.71 -2.11 -13.63
N VAL A 75 10.33 -3.16 -13.09
CA VAL A 75 9.64 -4.16 -12.26
C VAL A 75 9.15 -3.53 -10.95
N SER A 76 10.01 -2.80 -10.25
CA SER A 76 9.63 -2.10 -9.01
C SER A 76 8.55 -1.05 -9.27
N PHE A 77 8.63 -0.36 -10.40
CA PHE A 77 7.61 0.61 -10.79
C PHE A 77 6.25 -0.04 -11.06
N LEU A 78 6.21 -1.16 -11.78
CA LEU A 78 4.97 -1.91 -12.02
C LEU A 78 4.36 -2.44 -10.72
N ILE A 79 5.18 -3.00 -9.82
CA ILE A 79 4.73 -3.45 -8.51
C ILE A 79 4.15 -2.27 -7.74
N TYR A 80 4.85 -1.14 -7.70
CA TYR A 80 4.39 0.07 -7.02
C TYR A 80 3.01 0.54 -7.53
N ILE A 81 2.82 0.60 -8.86
CA ILE A 81 1.54 1.00 -9.45
C ILE A 81 0.42 0.05 -9.03
N VAL A 82 0.64 -1.27 -9.09
CA VAL A 82 -0.37 -2.27 -8.71
C VAL A 82 -0.70 -2.16 -7.22
N THR A 83 0.31 -2.05 -6.35
CA THR A 83 0.11 -1.95 -4.90
C THR A 83 -0.53 -0.63 -4.49
N MET A 84 -0.21 0.47 -5.18
CA MET A 84 -0.83 1.78 -4.95
C MET A 84 -2.33 1.75 -5.28
N VAL A 85 -2.72 1.12 -6.40
CA VAL A 85 -4.14 0.95 -6.74
C VAL A 85 -4.85 0.05 -5.72
N GLY A 86 -4.18 -1.01 -5.25
CA GLY A 86 -4.69 -1.91 -4.22
C GLY A 86 -4.89 -1.25 -2.85
N GLU A 87 -4.02 -0.31 -2.45
CA GLU A 87 -4.13 0.41 -1.17
C GLU A 87 -5.35 1.34 -1.12
N VAL A 88 -5.69 1.99 -2.24
CA VAL A 88 -6.83 2.90 -2.33
C VAL A 88 -8.16 2.14 -2.46
N ASN A 89 -8.13 0.80 -2.44
CA ASN A 89 -9.29 -0.08 -2.64
C ASN A 89 -10.11 0.27 -3.90
N ARG A 90 -9.48 0.85 -4.92
CA ARG A 90 -10.17 1.24 -6.16
C ARG A 90 -10.31 0.04 -7.10
N ALA A 91 -11.35 0.04 -7.94
CA ALA A 91 -11.52 -1.00 -8.98
C ALA A 91 -10.21 -1.20 -9.75
N PRO A 92 -9.66 -2.44 -9.87
CA PRO A 92 -10.27 -3.77 -9.70
C PRO A 92 -10.06 -4.46 -8.32
N PHE A 93 -9.53 -3.80 -7.30
CA PHE A 93 -9.22 -4.39 -5.97
C PHE A 93 -10.22 -4.02 -4.88
N ASP A 94 -11.48 -3.87 -5.27
CA ASP A 94 -12.58 -3.35 -4.46
C ASP A 94 -13.29 -4.44 -3.59
N MET A 95 -12.51 -5.41 -3.13
CA MET A 95 -13.02 -6.47 -2.27
C MET A 95 -13.53 -5.99 -0.89
N PRO A 96 -13.05 -4.85 -0.33
CA PRO A 96 -13.60 -4.27 0.91
C PRO A 96 -14.87 -3.42 0.78
N GLU A 97 -15.12 -2.78 -0.36
CA GLU A 97 -16.27 -1.87 -0.56
C GLU A 97 -17.42 -2.53 -1.35
N SER A 98 -17.21 -3.74 -1.91
CA SER A 98 -18.27 -4.54 -2.53
C SER A 98 -19.39 -4.87 -1.53
N GLU A 99 -20.46 -4.09 -1.61
CA GLU A 99 -21.72 -4.16 -0.85
C GLU A 99 -22.41 -5.54 -0.87
N GLY A 100 -21.90 -6.51 -1.65
CA GLY A 100 -22.44 -7.87 -1.73
C GLY A 100 -21.98 -8.85 -0.63
N ASP A 101 -20.95 -8.52 0.16
CA ASP A 101 -20.36 -9.39 1.20
C ASP A 101 -20.42 -8.81 2.64
N LEU A 102 -21.19 -7.72 2.86
CA LEU A 102 -21.48 -7.14 4.19
C LEU A 102 -22.71 -7.75 4.84
#